data_AF-A0AAE3EN70-F1
#
_entry.id   AF-A0AAE3EN70-F1
#
_cell.length_a   1.000
_cell.length_b   1.000
_cell.length_c   1.000
_cell.angle_alpha   90.00
_cell.angle_beta   90.00
_cell.angle_gamma   90.00
#
_symmetry.space_group_name_H-M   'P 1'
#
loop_
_entity.id
_entity.type
_entity.pdbx_description
1 polymer ?
#
loop_
_entity_poly.entity_id
_entity_poly.type
_entity_poly.pdbx_seq_one_letter_code
_entity_poly.pdbx_strand_id
1 'polypeptide(L)' 'MYREKYPVEKMCKVLQVSRSAYYNWFNGKPSKRTLENEQLLKAIKKEFDLSKQTYGSPKITEALQKKG' A
#
# COMPACT_ATOMS: atom_id res chain seq x y z
N MET A 1 -19.01 -10.35 9.91
CA MET A 1 -19.23 -11.38 10.95
C MET A 1 -18.10 -11.56 12.00
N TYR A 2 -16.93 -10.89 11.92
CA TYR A 2 -15.91 -10.94 13.00
C TYR A 2 -15.96 -9.75 13.97
N ARG A 3 -16.35 -8.56 13.50
CA ARG A 3 -16.49 -7.34 14.31
C ARG A 3 -17.61 -7.41 15.35
N GLU A 4 -18.63 -8.22 15.10
CA GLU A 4 -19.75 -8.46 16.02
C GLU A 4 -19.35 -9.41 17.16
N LYS A 5 -18.42 -10.33 16.89
CA LYS A 5 -17.95 -11.33 17.86
C LYS A 5 -16.82 -10.80 18.75
N TYR A 6 -16.03 -9.83 18.26
CA TYR A 6 -14.92 -9.23 19.00
C TYR A 6 -14.96 -7.69 18.89
N PRO A 7 -15.33 -6.98 19.97
CA PRO A 7 -15.26 -5.53 20.00
C PRO A 7 -13.83 -5.05 19.73
N VAL A 8 -13.67 -4.07 18.84
CA VAL A 8 -12.38 -3.46 18.50
C VAL A 8 -11.62 -3.02 19.75
N GLU A 9 -12.33 -2.51 20.76
CA GLU A 9 -11.73 -2.11 22.04
C GLU A 9 -11.07 -3.26 22.80
N LYS A 10 -11.68 -4.44 22.80
CA LYS A 10 -11.09 -5.63 23.44
C LYS A 10 -9.86 -6.10 22.67
N MET A 11 -9.92 -6.08 21.34
CA MET A 11 -8.78 -6.44 20.49
C MET A 11 -7.62 -5.46 20.65
N CYS A 12 -7.89 -4.16 20.67
CA CYS A 12 -6.88 -3.12 20.89
C CYS A 12 -6.19 -3.27 22.26
N LYS A 13 -6.95 -3.62 23.31
CA LYS A 13 -6.38 -3.91 24.64
C LYS A 13 -5.48 -5.14 24.64
N VAL A 14 -5.91 -6.24 24.02
CA VAL A 14 -5.12 -7.48 23.92
C VAL A 14 -3.83 -7.27 23.11
N LEU A 15 -3.93 -6.53 22.01
CA LEU A 15 -2.79 -6.24 21.12
C LEU A 15 -1.96 -5.03 21.57
N GLN A 16 -2.32 -4.40 22.70
CA GLN A 16 -1.66 -3.21 23.24
C GLN A 16 -1.52 -2.06 22.23
N VAL A 17 -2.50 -1.90 21.34
CA VAL A 17 -2.55 -0.79 20.37
C VAL A 17 -3.57 0.26 20.79
N SER A 18 -3.30 1.52 20.45
CA SER A 18 -4.28 2.59 20.67
C SER A 18 -5.50 2.41 19.77
N ARG A 19 -6.69 2.59 20.35
CA ARG A 19 -7.97 2.57 19.61
C ARG A 19 -8.02 3.64 18.53
N SER A 20 -7.51 4.85 18.81
CA SER A 20 -7.48 5.94 17.84
C SER A 20 -6.50 5.65 16.70
N ALA A 21 -5.34 5.06 17.01
CA ALA A 21 -4.38 4.62 15.99
C ALA A 21 -4.99 3.53 15.09
N TYR A 22 -5.72 2.56 15.66
CA TYR A 22 -6.43 1.54 14.87
C TYR A 22 -7.42 2.16 13.89
N TYR A 23 -8.29 3.07 14.36
CA TYR A 23 -9.27 3.70 13.47
C TYR A 23 -8.63 4.68 12.48
N ASN A 24 -7.55 5.35 12.85
CA ASN A 24 -6.78 6.21 11.93
C ASN A 24 -6.10 5.39 10.83
N TRP A 25 -5.61 4.19 11.13
CA TRP A 25 -5.08 3.29 10.12
C TRP A 25 -6.19 2.67 9.27
N PHE A 26 -7.28 2.20 9.91
CA PHE A 26 -8.37 1.50 9.23
C PHE A 26 -9.23 2.43 8.35
N ASN A 27 -9.55 3.63 8.83
CA ASN A 27 -10.32 4.65 8.10
C ASN A 27 -9.42 5.73 7.49
N GLY A 28 -8.10 5.59 7.61
CA GLY A 28 -7.14 6.54 7.11
C GLY A 28 -7.30 6.73 5.61
N LYS A 29 -7.62 7.95 5.18
CA LYS A 29 -7.57 8.28 3.77
C LYS A 29 -6.11 8.16 3.30
N PRO A 30 -5.86 7.61 2.10
CA PRO A 30 -4.51 7.56 1.57
C PRO A 30 -3.96 8.97 1.48
N SER A 31 -2.73 9.16 1.97
CA SER A 31 -2.04 10.43 1.86
C SER A 31 -1.75 10.74 0.38
N LYS A 32 -1.47 12.01 0.05
CA LYS A 32 -1.03 12.38 -1.30
C LYS A 32 0.16 11.52 -1.77
N ARG A 33 1.13 11.30 -0.90
CA ARG A 33 2.30 10.44 -1.16
C ARG A 33 1.91 8.97 -1.38
N THR A 34 0.91 8.47 -0.65
CA THR A 34 0.39 7.12 -0.85
C THR A 34 -0.24 6.97 -2.24
N LEU A 35 -1.03 7.96 -2.66
CA LEU A 35 -1.64 7.97 -3.99
C LEU A 35 -0.59 8.06 -5.11
N GLU A 36 0.42 8.92 -4.94
CA GLU A 36 1.55 9.04 -5.87
C GLU A 36 2.32 7.71 -5.97
N ASN A 37 2.59 7.06 -4.83
CA ASN A 37 3.23 5.75 -4.80
C ASN A 37 2.37 4.68 -5.48
N GLU A 38 1.04 4.68 -5.30
CA GLU A 38 0.14 3.75 -6.00
C GLU A 38 0.19 3.94 -7.52
N GLN A 39 0.23 5.19 -7.99
CA GLN A 39 0.39 5.49 -9.42
C GLN A 39 1.74 5.00 -9.95
N LEU A 40 2.82 5.26 -9.20
CA LEU A 40 4.16 4.79 -9.54
C LEU A 40 4.23 3.26 -9.58
N LEU A 41 3.64 2.58 -8.60
CA LEU A 41 3.56 1.11 -8.56
C LEU A 41 2.82 0.54 -9.76
N LYS A 42 1.74 1.19 -10.22
CA LYS A 42 1.04 0.79 -11.45
C LYS A 42 1.95 0.92 -12.68
N ALA A 43 2.73 2.00 -12.77
CA ALA A 43 3.67 2.19 -13.87
C ALA A 43 4.80 1.14 -13.85
N ILE A 44 5.38 0.87 -12.67
CA ILE A 44 6.38 -0.19 -12.45
C ILE A 44 5.84 -1.54 -12.90
N LYS A 45 4.63 -1.91 -12.45
CA LYS A 45 4.03 -3.20 -12.78
C LYS A 45 3.78 -3.35 -14.28
N LYS A 46 3.28 -2.30 -14.92
CA LYS A 46 3.09 -2.27 -16.37
C LYS A 46 4.41 -2.50 -17.12
N GLU A 47 5.49 -1.84 -16.70
CA GLU A 47 6.81 -2.01 -17.33
C GLU A 47 7.38 -3.41 -17.09
N PHE A 48 7.21 -3.94 -15.89
CA PHE A 48 7.62 -5.29 -15.57
C PHE A 48 6.90 -6.33 -16.45
N ASP A 49 5.58 -6.19 -16.61
CA ASP A 49 4.78 -7.06 -17.46
C ASP A 49 5.16 -6.92 -18.95
N LEU A 50 5.41 -5.69 -19.43
CA LEU A 50 5.90 -5.42 -20.79
C LEU A 50 7.26 -6.07 -21.06
N SER A 51 8.15 -6.07 -20.06
CA SER A 51 9.46 -6.72 -20.14
C SER A 51 9.40 -8.25 -20.04
N LYS A 52 8.20 -8.84 -20.00
CA LYS A 52 7.98 -10.27 -19.71
C LYS A 52 8.69 -10.70 -18.42
N GLN A 53 8.64 -9.83 -17.40
CA GLN A 53 9.23 -10.06 -16.08
C GLN A 53 10.75 -10.24 -16.08
N THR A 54 11.42 -9.84 -17.18
CA THR A 54 12.88 -10.02 -17.34
C THR A 54 13.65 -8.81 -16.78
N TYR A 55 13.01 -7.63 -16.73
CA TYR A 55 13.67 -6.43 -16.22
C TYR A 55 13.62 -6.41 -14.70
N GLY A 56 14.81 -6.29 -14.08
CA GLY A 56 14.94 -5.99 -12.66
C GLY A 56 14.75 -4.51 -12.36
N SER A 57 14.80 -4.17 -11.06
CA SER A 57 14.61 -2.80 -10.55
C SER A 57 15.40 -1.71 -11.30
N PRO A 58 16.70 -1.88 -11.62
CA PRO A 58 17.46 -0.86 -12.35
C PRO A 58 16.89 -0.56 -13.75
N LYS A 59 16.61 -1.62 -14.52
CA LYS A 59 16.11 -1.50 -15.91
C LYS A 59 14.69 -0.93 -15.96
N ILE A 60 13.84 -1.29 -15.00
CA ILE A 60 12.50 -0.71 -14.88
C ILE A 60 12.62 0.78 -14.55
N THR A 61 13.54 1.17 -13.66
CA THR A 61 13.76 2.58 -13.32
C THR A 61 14.21 3.38 -14.52
N GLU A 62 15.17 2.87 -15.31
CA GLU A 62 15.60 3.52 -16.56
C GLU A 62 14.45 3.63 -17.57
N ALA A 63 13.64 2.58 -17.72
CA ALA A 63 12.51 2.58 -18.64
C ALA A 63 11.40 3.57 -18.22
N LEU A 64 11.18 3.74 -16.92
CA LEU A 64 10.27 4.75 -16.37
C LEU A 64 10.81 6.16 -16.55
N GLN A 65 12.11 6.37 -16.34
CA GLN A 65 12.76 7.67 -16.57
C GLN A 65 12.72 8.09 -18.04
N LYS A 66 12.83 7.15 -18.99
CA LYS A 66 12.70 7.43 -20.43
C LYS A 66 11.28 7.77 -20.88
N LYS A 67 10.27 7.43 -20.08
CA LYS A 67 8.84 7.70 -20.36
C LYS A 67 8.33 9.00 -19.73
N GLY A 68 9.10 9.62 -18.84
CA GLY A 68 8.84 10.95 -18.28
C GLY A 68 9.60 12.03 -19.04
#